data_AF-A0A4Q5YHR3-F1
#
_entry.id   AF-A0A4Q5YHR3-F1
#
_cell.length_a   1.000
_cell.length_b   1.000
_cell.length_c   1.000
_cell.angle_alpha   90.00
_cell.angle_beta   90.00
_cell.angle_gamma   90.00
#
_symmetry.space_group_name_H-M   'P 1'
#
loop_
_entity.id
_entity.type
_entity.pdbx_description
1 polymer ?
#
loop_
_entity_poly.entity_id
_entity_poly.type
_entity_poly.pdbx_seq_one_letter_code
_entity_poly.pdbx_strand_id
1 'polypeptide(L)'
;MKLIVLFFTALWLFGKGGEILGYLKNITLAEQVRHANGDSTVLRGEEVTAVNLTDLQLTSGFASILGLVVGLIVSLIICKKRNWHWLNPVLSSIIVYLIGWVKLGETNFIARLLRLPGEMFDGVAYYLINGLVCILLALLIFVLMAKMKYPNNYISDAKLQSA
;
A
#
# COMPACT_ATOMS: atom_id res chain seq x y z
N MET A 1 11.45 -12.31 11.85
CA MET A 1 11.83 -11.46 10.69
C MET A 1 10.93 -11.70 9.47
N LYS A 2 10.73 -12.94 8.99
CA LYS A 2 9.90 -13.23 7.80
C LYS A 2 8.47 -12.65 7.84
N LEU A 3 7.78 -12.74 8.99
CA LEU A 3 6.42 -12.19 9.13
C LEU A 3 6.37 -10.66 9.01
N ILE A 4 7.32 -9.96 9.62
CA ILE A 4 7.37 -8.49 9.58
C ILE A 4 7.54 -8.03 8.13
N VAL A 5 8.41 -8.68 7.35
CA VAL A 5 8.60 -8.35 5.93
C VAL A 5 7.31 -8.60 5.14
N LEU A 6 6.61 -9.71 5.37
CA LEU A 6 5.38 -10.03 4.64
C LEU A 6 4.21 -9.08 5.02
N PHE A 7 4.07 -8.76 6.30
CA PHE A 7 3.12 -7.74 6.75
C PHE A 7 3.47 -6.38 6.15
N PHE A 8 4.74 -5.99 6.19
CA PHE A 8 5.23 -4.77 5.58
C PHE A 8 4.87 -4.69 4.09
N THR A 9 5.19 -5.73 3.31
CA THR A 9 4.89 -5.75 1.87
C THR A 9 3.39 -5.69 1.59
N ALA A 10 2.58 -6.47 2.32
CA ALA A 10 1.13 -6.46 2.14
C ALA A 10 0.51 -5.09 2.51
N LEU A 11 0.94 -4.50 3.63
CA LEU A 11 0.47 -3.19 4.06
C LEU A 11 0.89 -2.08 3.09
N TRP A 12 2.14 -2.13 2.62
CA TRP A 12 2.65 -1.19 1.61
C TRP A 12 1.82 -1.25 0.32
N LEU A 13 1.48 -2.47 -0.16
CA LEU A 13 0.61 -2.65 -1.33
C LEU A 13 -0.82 -2.15 -1.09
N PHE A 14 -1.37 -2.33 0.11
CA PHE A 14 -2.68 -1.77 0.47
C PHE A 14 -2.68 -0.23 0.45
N GLY A 15 -1.65 0.38 1.03
CA GLY A 15 -1.46 1.83 0.98
C GLY A 15 -1.31 2.33 -0.46
N LYS A 16 -0.47 1.68 -1.26
CA LYS A 16 -0.29 2.03 -2.68
C LYS A 16 -1.53 1.83 -3.52
N GLY A 17 -2.29 0.76 -3.30
CA GLY A 17 -3.58 0.55 -3.96
C GLY A 17 -4.57 1.67 -3.60
N GLY A 18 -4.65 2.05 -2.33
CA GLY A 18 -5.48 3.17 -1.88
C GLY A 18 -5.07 4.50 -2.51
N GLU A 19 -3.77 4.81 -2.53
CA GLU A 19 -3.20 6.00 -3.17
C GLU A 19 -3.59 6.10 -4.65
N ILE A 20 -3.40 5.02 -5.41
CA ILE A 20 -3.70 4.97 -6.85
C ILE A 20 -5.20 5.17 -7.10
N LEU A 21 -6.05 4.51 -6.31
CA LEU A 21 -7.51 4.69 -6.40
C LEU A 21 -7.94 6.09 -5.99
N GLY A 22 -7.21 6.76 -5.10
CA GLY A 22 -7.47 8.14 -4.70
C GLY A 22 -7.41 9.13 -5.86
N TYR A 23 -6.60 8.86 -6.89
CA TYR A 23 -6.56 9.68 -8.11
C TYR A 23 -7.85 9.65 -8.93
N LEU A 24 -8.73 8.66 -8.72
CA LEU A 24 -10.05 8.61 -9.38
C LEU A 24 -10.95 9.80 -9.02
N LYS A 25 -10.68 10.50 -7.90
CA LYS A 25 -11.45 11.69 -7.53
C LYS A 25 -11.25 12.85 -8.53
N ASN A 26 -10.06 12.96 -9.12
CA ASN A 26 -9.76 13.98 -10.12
C ASN A 26 -8.82 13.42 -11.18
N ILE A 27 -9.41 12.63 -12.09
CA ILE A 27 -8.70 11.91 -13.13
C ILE A 27 -8.02 12.87 -14.11
N THR A 28 -8.70 13.95 -14.49
CA THR A 28 -8.15 14.94 -15.43
C THR A 28 -6.82 15.49 -14.93
N LEU A 29 -6.80 15.95 -13.67
CA LEU A 29 -5.58 16.48 -13.07
C LEU A 29 -4.52 15.40 -12.84
N ALA A 30 -4.94 14.19 -12.45
CA ALA A 30 -4.02 13.08 -12.26
C ALA A 30 -3.34 12.65 -13.57
N GLU A 31 -4.07 12.68 -14.69
CA GLU A 31 -3.56 12.38 -16.03
C GLU A 31 -2.60 13.48 -16.51
N GLN A 32 -2.93 14.74 -16.27
CA GLN A 32 -2.03 15.87 -16.56
C GLN A 32 -0.71 15.73 -15.80
N VAL A 33 -0.76 15.41 -14.50
CA VAL A 33 0.44 15.15 -13.69
C VAL A 33 1.21 13.92 -14.18
N ARG A 34 0.51 12.86 -14.60
CA ARG A 34 1.12 11.62 -15.13
C ARG A 34 1.86 11.90 -16.44
N HIS A 35 1.23 12.58 -17.39
CA HIS A 35 1.80 12.88 -18.70
C HIS A 35 2.87 13.98 -18.66
N ALA A 36 2.79 14.90 -17.69
CA ALA A 36 3.82 15.91 -17.50
C ALA A 36 5.19 15.31 -17.21
N ASN A 37 5.29 14.08 -16.66
CA ASN A 37 6.57 13.36 -16.46
C ASN A 37 7.66 14.20 -15.75
N GLY A 38 7.27 15.15 -14.89
CA GLY A 38 8.18 16.07 -14.20
C GLY A 38 8.55 17.34 -14.97
N ASP A 39 8.04 17.53 -16.18
CA ASP A 39 8.15 18.76 -16.94
C ASP A 39 7.09 19.78 -16.49
N SER A 40 7.52 20.68 -15.61
CA SER A 40 6.70 21.77 -15.08
C SER A 40 6.21 22.78 -16.13
N THR A 41 6.73 22.75 -17.36
CA THR A 41 6.28 23.64 -18.44
C THR A 41 4.92 23.23 -19.01
N VAL A 42 4.62 21.92 -19.04
CA VAL A 42 3.34 21.36 -19.48
C VAL A 42 2.21 21.76 -18.53
N LEU A 43 2.50 21.77 -17.21
CA LEU A 43 1.52 22.12 -16.17
C LEU A 43 1.24 23.63 -16.08
N ARG A 44 2.02 24.49 -16.74
CA ARG A 44 1.78 25.94 -16.79
C ARG A 44 0.87 26.37 -17.94
N GLY A 45 0.76 25.54 -18.99
CA GLY A 45 -0.06 25.82 -20.17
C GLY A 45 -1.54 25.47 -19.99
N GLU A 46 -1.83 24.52 -19.10
CA GLU A 46 -3.16 24.21 -18.60
C GLU A 46 -3.30 24.90 -17.22
N GLU A 47 -4.46 25.43 -16.84
CA GLU A 47 -4.68 26.22 -15.61
C GLU A 47 -4.54 25.40 -14.30
N VAL A 48 -3.44 24.67 -14.13
CA VAL A 48 -3.16 23.81 -12.98
C VAL A 48 -2.62 24.67 -11.84
N THR A 49 -3.53 25.10 -10.97
CA THR A 49 -3.19 25.86 -9.77
C THR A 49 -2.50 24.99 -8.73
N ALA A 50 -1.60 25.56 -7.93
CA ALA A 50 -0.97 24.88 -6.78
C ALA A 50 -1.99 24.30 -5.78
N VAL A 51 -3.16 24.93 -5.65
CA VAL A 51 -4.29 24.45 -4.85
C VAL A 51 -4.79 23.09 -5.37
N ASN A 52 -4.98 22.95 -6.69
CA ASN A 52 -5.46 21.72 -7.31
C ASN A 52 -4.47 20.56 -7.08
N LEU A 53 -3.17 20.82 -7.22
CA LEU A 53 -2.12 19.84 -6.95
C LEU A 53 -2.07 19.41 -5.48
N THR A 54 -2.27 20.37 -4.57
CA THR A 54 -2.32 20.09 -3.13
C THR A 54 -3.54 19.24 -2.78
N ASP A 55 -4.71 19.55 -3.34
CA ASP A 55 -5.94 18.79 -3.14
C ASP A 55 -5.83 17.36 -3.70
N LEU A 56 -5.17 17.19 -4.84
CA LEU A 56 -4.88 15.88 -5.41
C LEU A 56 -3.98 15.06 -4.47
N GLN A 57 -2.89 15.67 -4.00
CA GLN A 57 -1.93 15.04 -3.10
C GLN A 57 -2.56 14.68 -1.74
N LEU A 58 -3.41 15.57 -1.20
CA LEU A 58 -4.14 15.30 0.03
C LEU A 58 -5.13 14.16 -0.17
N THR A 59 -5.89 14.18 -1.26
CA THR A 59 -6.86 13.12 -1.55
C THR A 59 -6.18 11.76 -1.69
N SER A 60 -5.13 11.66 -2.52
CA SER A 60 -4.40 10.40 -2.71
C SER A 60 -3.70 9.96 -1.41
N GLY A 61 -3.16 10.90 -0.64
CA GLY A 61 -2.60 10.65 0.68
C GLY A 61 -3.61 10.08 1.68
N PHE A 62 -4.81 10.69 1.78
CA PHE A 62 -5.89 10.18 2.61
C PHE A 62 -6.35 8.79 2.17
N ALA A 63 -6.49 8.56 0.87
CA ALA A 63 -6.84 7.25 0.34
C ALA A 63 -5.77 6.18 0.64
N SER A 64 -4.49 6.56 0.62
CA SER A 64 -3.37 5.71 1.05
C SER A 64 -3.48 5.32 2.52
N ILE A 65 -3.77 6.29 3.40
CA ILE A 65 -3.99 6.04 4.84
C ILE A 65 -5.17 5.10 5.06
N LEU A 66 -6.29 5.30 4.36
CA LEU A 66 -7.44 4.40 4.43
C LEU A 66 -7.06 2.98 4.00
N GLY A 67 -6.31 2.84 2.91
CA GLY A 67 -5.75 1.56 2.47
C GLY A 67 -4.93 0.88 3.55
N LEU A 68 -4.03 1.62 4.22
CA LEU A 68 -3.22 1.11 5.33
C LEU A 68 -4.06 0.66 6.52
N VAL A 69 -5.10 1.42 6.89
CA VAL A 69 -6.02 1.08 7.97
C VAL A 69 -6.75 -0.24 7.66
N VAL A 70 -7.26 -0.38 6.43
CA VAL A 70 -7.91 -1.63 5.99
C VAL A 70 -6.93 -2.79 6.04
N GLY A 71 -5.72 -2.62 5.51
CA GLY A 71 -4.68 -3.64 5.55
C GLY A 71 -4.29 -4.03 6.99
N LEU A 72 -4.20 -3.07 7.91
CA LEU A 72 -3.92 -3.31 9.31
C LEU A 72 -5.04 -4.12 9.97
N ILE A 73 -6.30 -3.79 9.74
CA ILE A 73 -7.45 -4.56 10.25
C ILE A 73 -7.37 -6.02 9.76
N VAL A 74 -7.15 -6.24 8.46
CA VAL A 74 -7.02 -7.59 7.89
C VAL A 74 -5.85 -8.35 8.53
N SER A 75 -4.72 -7.69 8.71
CA SER A 75 -3.54 -8.30 9.33
C SER A 75 -3.75 -8.71 10.79
N LEU A 76 -4.47 -7.89 11.57
CA LEU A 76 -4.82 -8.18 12.96
C LEU A 76 -5.79 -9.37 13.06
N ILE A 77 -6.76 -9.46 12.15
CA ILE A 77 -7.67 -10.61 12.06
C ILE A 77 -6.88 -11.90 11.82
N ILE A 78 -5.90 -11.88 10.91
CA ILE A 78 -5.03 -13.04 10.63
C ILE A 78 -4.20 -13.40 11.86
N CYS A 79 -3.55 -12.41 12.50
CA CYS A 79 -2.77 -12.64 13.70
C CYS A 79 -3.60 -13.29 14.81
N LYS A 80 -4.80 -12.78 15.06
CA LYS A 80 -5.74 -13.34 16.05
C LYS A 80 -6.12 -14.78 15.71
N LYS A 81 -6.48 -15.06 14.45
CA LYS A 81 -6.87 -16.42 14.01
C LYS A 81 -5.71 -17.43 14.08
N ARG A 82 -4.47 -16.96 13.95
CA ARG A 82 -3.27 -17.81 13.92
C ARG A 82 -2.50 -17.84 15.24
N ASN A 83 -2.99 -17.16 16.29
CA ASN A 83 -2.26 -16.95 17.55
C ASN A 83 -0.84 -16.37 17.34
N TRP A 84 -0.69 -15.48 16.35
CA TRP A 84 0.57 -14.78 16.11
C TRP A 84 0.61 -13.48 16.91
N HIS A 85 1.82 -13.03 17.27
CA HIS A 85 1.98 -11.74 17.95
C HIS A 85 1.44 -10.60 17.08
N TRP A 86 0.46 -9.89 17.64
CA TRP A 86 -0.19 -8.71 17.04
C TRP A 86 0.76 -7.53 16.84
N LEU A 87 1.90 -7.52 17.56
CA LEU A 87 2.91 -6.47 17.45
C LEU A 87 3.58 -6.47 16.06
N ASN A 88 3.65 -7.63 15.39
CA ASN A 88 4.27 -7.75 14.06
C ASN A 88 3.60 -6.84 13.01
N PRO A 89 2.28 -6.95 12.76
CA PRO A 89 1.62 -6.04 11.82
C PRO A 89 1.63 -4.59 12.26
N VAL A 90 1.54 -4.31 13.58
CA VAL A 90 1.59 -2.93 14.09
C VAL A 90 2.94 -2.27 13.81
N LEU A 91 4.04 -2.94 14.13
CA LEU A 91 5.38 -2.46 13.78
C LEU A 91 5.55 -2.27 12.27
N SER A 92 5.03 -3.23 11.48
CA SER A 92 5.09 -3.15 10.03
C SER A 92 4.33 -1.93 9.49
N SER A 93 3.14 -1.63 10.02
CA SER A 93 2.37 -0.44 9.65
C SER A 93 3.11 0.85 9.98
N ILE A 94 3.74 0.95 11.15
CA ILE A 94 4.55 2.11 11.54
C ILE A 94 5.71 2.30 10.55
N ILE A 95 6.42 1.22 10.23
CA ILE A 95 7.55 1.27 9.28
C ILE A 95 7.06 1.71 7.88
N VAL A 96 5.95 1.16 7.39
CA VAL A 96 5.36 1.59 6.10
C VAL A 96 4.99 3.06 6.12
N TYR A 97 4.36 3.55 7.20
CA TYR A 97 3.98 4.95 7.33
C TYR A 97 5.20 5.88 7.31
N LEU A 98 6.25 5.55 8.07
CA LEU A 98 7.50 6.31 8.11
C LEU A 98 8.23 6.30 6.76
N ILE A 99 8.30 5.16 6.08
CA ILE A 99 8.94 5.06 4.76
C ILE A 99 8.12 5.79 3.69
N GLY A 100 6.79 5.78 3.78
CA GLY A 100 5.90 6.52 2.89
C GLY A 100 6.17 8.02 2.90
N TRP A 101 6.54 8.56 4.06
CA TRP A 101 6.98 9.96 4.22
C TRP A 101 8.27 10.29 3.46
N VAL A 102 9.17 9.33 3.29
CA VAL A 102 10.49 9.54 2.65
C VAL A 102 10.39 9.54 1.11
N LYS A 103 9.18 9.50 0.51
CA LYS A 103 8.94 9.53 -0.95
C LYS A 103 9.74 8.49 -1.75
N LEU A 104 10.18 7.39 -1.14
CA LEU A 104 10.83 6.29 -1.85
C LEU A 104 9.88 5.61 -2.87
N GLY A 105 8.57 5.86 -2.79
CA GLY A 105 7.57 5.13 -3.58
C GLY A 105 7.46 5.48 -5.07
N GLU A 106 7.94 6.63 -5.55
CA GLU A 106 7.71 7.05 -6.96
C GLU A 106 8.88 6.71 -7.89
N THR A 107 10.10 6.60 -7.38
CA THR A 107 11.31 6.28 -8.17
C THR A 107 11.70 4.80 -8.14
N ASN A 108 11.02 3.98 -7.33
CA ASN A 108 11.38 2.58 -7.16
C ASN A 108 10.88 1.69 -8.32
N PHE A 109 11.78 0.86 -8.85
CA PHE A 109 11.52 -0.14 -9.89
C PHE A 109 10.24 -0.97 -9.64
N ILE A 110 9.99 -1.34 -8.37
CA ILE A 110 8.81 -2.13 -7.96
C ILE A 110 7.50 -1.38 -8.25
N ALA A 111 7.46 -0.06 -8.01
CA ALA A 111 6.27 0.74 -8.27
C ALA A 111 5.97 0.85 -9.77
N ARG A 112 7.00 0.89 -10.62
CA ARG A 112 6.83 0.82 -12.08
C ARG A 112 6.28 -0.54 -12.50
N LEU A 113 6.84 -1.63 -12.00
CA LEU A 113 6.38 -2.98 -12.31
C LEU A 113 4.89 -3.20 -11.96
N LEU A 114 4.44 -2.64 -10.83
CA LEU A 114 3.04 -2.72 -10.39
C LEU A 114 2.08 -1.90 -11.25
N ARG A 115 2.58 -0.91 -12.01
CA ARG A 115 1.78 -0.03 -12.89
C ARG A 115 1.70 -0.53 -14.34
N LEU A 116 2.59 -1.45 -14.74
CA LEU A 116 2.60 -2.05 -16.09
C LEU A 116 1.24 -2.57 -16.56
N PRO A 117 0.41 -3.25 -15.74
CA PRO A 117 -0.88 -3.76 -16.22
C PRO A 117 -1.82 -2.65 -16.69
N GLY A 118 -1.76 -1.48 -16.06
CA GLY A 118 -2.58 -0.33 -16.40
C GLY A 118 -1.99 0.56 -17.49
N GLU A 119 -0.69 0.45 -17.82
CA GLU A 119 -0.04 1.32 -18.85
C GLU A 119 -0.64 1.20 -20.25
N MET A 120 -1.39 0.11 -20.53
CA MET A 120 -2.12 -0.05 -21.79
C MET A 120 -3.43 0.75 -21.84
N PHE A 121 -3.77 1.45 -20.75
CA PHE A 121 -5.03 2.17 -20.58
C PHE A 121 -4.76 3.60 -20.12
N ASP A 122 -5.74 4.48 -20.35
CA ASP A 122 -5.73 5.87 -19.88
C ASP A 122 -6.96 6.17 -19.03
N GLY A 123 -6.87 7.23 -18.22
CA GLY A 123 -7.98 7.73 -17.42
C GLY A 123 -8.45 6.74 -16.37
N VAL A 124 -9.77 6.57 -16.24
CA VAL A 124 -10.39 5.73 -15.20
C VAL A 124 -9.78 4.32 -15.15
N ALA A 125 -9.57 3.69 -16.31
CA ALA A 125 -9.11 2.32 -16.42
C ALA A 125 -7.68 2.15 -15.89
N TYR A 126 -6.78 3.11 -16.15
CA TYR A 126 -5.41 3.10 -15.65
C TYR A 126 -5.38 3.01 -14.11
N TYR A 127 -6.11 3.91 -13.43
CA TYR A 127 -6.12 3.97 -11.97
C TYR A 127 -6.86 2.79 -11.33
N LEU A 128 -7.98 2.36 -11.92
CA LEU A 128 -8.71 1.18 -11.42
C LEU A 128 -7.86 -0.09 -11.50
N ILE A 129 -7.29 -0.38 -12.66
CA ILE A 129 -6.53 -1.62 -12.87
C ILE A 129 -5.31 -1.65 -11.94
N ASN A 130 -4.52 -0.58 -11.92
CA ASN A 130 -3.31 -0.53 -11.10
C ASN A 130 -3.61 -0.55 -9.60
N GLY A 131 -4.66 0.16 -9.16
CA GLY A 131 -5.12 0.15 -7.78
C GLY A 131 -5.59 -1.24 -7.34
N LEU A 132 -6.41 -1.90 -8.16
CA LEU A 132 -6.91 -3.25 -7.89
C LEU A 132 -5.80 -4.30 -7.91
N VAL A 133 -4.85 -4.22 -8.84
CA VAL A 133 -3.69 -5.14 -8.86
C VAL A 133 -2.92 -5.06 -7.55
N CYS A 134 -2.65 -3.86 -7.04
CA CYS A 134 -1.98 -3.69 -5.75
C CYS A 134 -2.76 -4.33 -4.60
N ILE A 135 -4.08 -4.10 -4.53
CA ILE A 135 -4.94 -4.67 -3.49
C ILE A 135 -5.03 -6.19 -3.59
N LEU A 136 -5.20 -6.73 -4.79
CA LEU A 136 -5.29 -8.18 -5.02
C LEU A 136 -3.98 -8.88 -4.66
N LEU A 137 -2.83 -8.29 -4.99
CA LEU A 137 -1.52 -8.81 -4.57
C LEU A 137 -1.35 -8.75 -3.04
N ALA A 138 -1.80 -7.68 -2.39
CA ALA A 138 -1.77 -7.58 -0.93
C ALA A 138 -2.64 -8.66 -0.27
N LEU A 139 -3.85 -8.87 -0.78
CA LEU A 139 -4.75 -9.93 -0.32
C LEU A 139 -4.17 -11.32 -0.57
N LEU A 140 -3.52 -11.55 -1.71
CA LEU A 140 -2.83 -12.80 -2.00
C LEU A 140 -1.75 -13.08 -0.96
N ILE A 141 -0.92 -12.09 -0.62
CA ILE A 141 0.09 -12.23 0.45
C ILE A 141 -0.58 -12.57 1.78
N PHE A 142 -1.68 -11.90 2.14
CA PHE A 142 -2.44 -12.21 3.35
C PHE A 142 -3.00 -13.65 3.36
N VAL A 143 -3.54 -14.13 2.24
CA VAL A 143 -4.03 -15.51 2.11
C VAL A 143 -2.89 -16.52 2.24
N LEU A 144 -1.76 -16.27 1.58
CA LEU A 144 -0.57 -17.10 1.70
C LEU A 144 -0.05 -17.12 3.14
N MET A 145 -0.03 -15.97 3.81
CA MET A 145 0.31 -15.88 5.23
C MET A 145 -0.64 -16.70 6.09
N ALA A 146 -1.96 -16.58 5.89
CA ALA A 146 -2.92 -17.36 6.65
C ALA A 146 -2.75 -18.88 6.51
N LYS A 147 -2.19 -19.36 5.38
CA LYS A 147 -1.87 -20.78 5.14
C LYS A 147 -0.52 -21.22 5.73
N MET A 148 0.41 -20.32 6.04
CA MET A 148 1.71 -20.69 6.59
C MET A 148 1.60 -21.29 7.99
N LYS A 149 2.19 -22.47 8.20
CA LYS A 149 2.31 -23.09 9.53
C LYS A 149 3.42 -22.40 10.31
N TYR A 150 3.09 -21.88 11.50
CA TYR A 150 4.07 -21.32 12.41
C TYR A 150 4.35 -22.34 13.51
N PRO A 151 5.62 -22.68 13.81
CA PRO A 151 5.94 -23.47 14.99
C PRO A 151 5.65 -22.61 16.23
N ASN A 152 4.66 -23.03 17.00
CA ASN A 152 4.24 -22.37 18.23
C ASN A 152 5.20 -22.76 19.36
N ASN A 153 6.42 -22.24 19.36
CA ASN A 153 7.41 -22.59 20.39
C ASN A 153 7.22 -21.83 21.70
N TYR A 154 6.25 -20.92 21.81
CA TYR A 154 6.01 -20.18 23.05
C TYR A 154 5.15 -20.92 24.08
N ILE A 155 4.67 -22.14 23.78
CA ILE A 155 3.89 -22.95 24.74
C ILE A 155 4.71 -24.12 25.34
N SER A 156 5.85 -24.51 24.75
CA SER A 156 6.68 -25.58 25.33
C SER A 156 7.50 -25.10 26.54
N ASP A 157 8.01 -23.88 26.50
CA ASP A 157 9.01 -23.44 27.49
C ASP A 157 8.36 -22.98 28.80
N ALA A 158 7.12 -22.51 28.76
CA ALA A 158 6.34 -22.17 29.96
C ALA A 158 5.86 -23.42 30.73
N LYS A 159 5.77 -24.59 30.08
CA LYS A 159 5.42 -25.86 30.74
C LYS A 159 6.62 -26.63 31.28
N LEU A 160 7.83 -26.36 30.76
CA LEU A 160 9.08 -26.96 31.23
C LEU A 160 9.70 -26.23 32.43
N GLN A 161 9.25 -25.01 32.74
CA GLN A 161 9.65 -24.29 33.97
C GLN A 161 8.71 -24.54 35.15
N SER A 162 7.63 -25.30 34.94
CA SER A 162 6.62 -25.65 35.95
C SER A 162 6.53 -27.16 36.22
N ALA A 163 7.49 -27.95 35.75
CA ALA A 163 7.60 -29.40 35.95
C ALA A 163 8.99 -29.71 36.53
#